data_AF-A0A915CVV9-F1
#
_entry.id   AF-A0A915CVV9-F1
#
_cell.length_a   1.000
_cell.length_b   1.000
_cell.length_c   1.000
_cell.angle_alpha   90.00
_cell.angle_beta   90.00
_cell.angle_gamma   90.00
#
_symmetry.space_group_name_H-M   'P 1'
#
loop_
_entity.id
_entity.type
_entity.pdbx_description
1 polymer ?
#
loop_
_entity_poly.entity_id
_entity_poly.type
_entity_poly.pdbx_seq_one_letter_code
_entity_poly.pdbx_strand_id
1 'polypeptide(L)'
;MEICTSWSFFPPNICSYIACSCATLLVLSLLNLFFHIRHRFWPSTEAHQPLRPGSLTFFFYLACVCHVLAGCVPVVYWLTRLLFYSRTEGIAAVAVHSIFWASCLHALIVSRHGYEAPLRLVFSYSIAAGLLLVPLVSWATFFPLGFSETYALYYIFEAFFVYSLFLIVLSRASLKKDYYSPWENALSKCIAIWPYVWPKKSIRLQLHVYMCIFMLVIGRVINVVVPLYSKWIVDALSGPHPFCYDLILVASILKFLQGNGAAGGFLNTLRSFLWIQIQQYTTLEIEVDMVQYLHQLSLKWHMSRKTGEVIRIMDRGTTSINALLSYILFNVFPTIVDIILAAAFFFFKFNAYFGFLVMVTMSIYLG
;
A
#
# COMPACT_ATOMS: atom_id res chain seq x y z
N MET A 1 -7.65 -34.44 -24.70
CA MET A 1 -8.86 -34.89 -23.98
C MET A 1 -8.52 -36.03 -23.00
N GLU A 2 -7.38 -35.96 -22.29
CA GLU A 2 -6.89 -37.04 -21.40
C GLU A 2 -6.19 -36.52 -20.13
N ILE A 3 -6.31 -35.23 -19.78
CA ILE A 3 -5.66 -34.68 -18.57
C ILE A 3 -6.56 -34.77 -17.32
N CYS A 4 -7.84 -35.12 -17.48
CA CYS A 4 -8.79 -35.20 -16.36
C CYS A 4 -9.01 -36.60 -15.77
N THR A 5 -8.36 -37.65 -16.29
CA THR A 5 -8.54 -39.04 -15.82
C THR A 5 -7.61 -39.44 -14.66
N SER A 6 -6.70 -38.57 -14.22
CA SER A 6 -5.66 -38.92 -13.24
C SER A 6 -6.01 -38.66 -11.77
N TRP A 7 -7.24 -38.22 -11.45
CA TRP A 7 -7.71 -38.16 -10.06
C TRP A 7 -8.40 -39.48 -9.71
N SER A 8 -7.62 -40.53 -9.52
CA SER A 8 -8.06 -41.92 -9.25
C SER A 8 -8.77 -42.13 -7.90
N PHE A 9 -9.09 -41.06 -7.17
CA PHE A 9 -9.68 -41.15 -5.83
C PHE A 9 -11.21 -41.19 -5.80
N PHE A 10 -11.91 -40.81 -6.86
CA PHE A 10 -13.38 -40.85 -6.89
C PHE A 10 -13.94 -41.13 -8.30
N PRO A 11 -14.91 -42.05 -8.47
CA PRO A 11 -15.61 -42.22 -9.75
C PRO A 11 -16.39 -40.94 -10.12
N PRO A 12 -16.63 -40.68 -11.43
CA PRO A 12 -17.32 -39.49 -11.93
C PRO A 12 -18.84 -39.60 -11.72
N ASN A 13 -19.27 -39.60 -10.45
CA ASN A 13 -20.66 -39.69 -10.04
C ASN A 13 -21.05 -38.42 -9.26
N ILE A 14 -22.34 -38.06 -9.26
CA ILE A 14 -22.90 -36.91 -8.51
C ILE A 14 -22.44 -36.89 -7.03
N CYS A 15 -22.27 -38.05 -6.41
CA CYS A 15 -21.79 -38.19 -5.03
C CYS A 15 -20.36 -37.65 -4.81
N SER A 16 -19.46 -37.78 -5.79
CA SER A 16 -18.06 -37.33 -5.62
C SER A 16 -17.91 -35.82 -5.71
N TYR A 17 -18.69 -35.17 -6.58
CA TYR A 17 -18.77 -33.72 -6.63
C TYR A 17 -19.36 -33.13 -5.33
N ILE A 18 -20.47 -33.71 -4.83
CA ILE A 18 -21.09 -33.26 -3.57
C ILE A 18 -20.11 -33.44 -2.40
N ALA A 19 -19.40 -34.58 -2.32
CA ALA A 19 -18.40 -34.81 -1.29
C ALA A 19 -17.23 -33.82 -1.35
N CYS A 20 -16.72 -33.53 -2.55
CA CYS A 20 -15.62 -32.58 -2.77
C CYS A 20 -16.04 -31.13 -2.44
N SER A 21 -17.23 -30.71 -2.89
CA SER A 21 -17.81 -29.41 -2.54
C SER A 21 -18.03 -29.28 -1.03
N CYS A 22 -18.58 -30.31 -0.39
CA CYS A 22 -18.77 -30.30 1.07
C CYS A 22 -17.44 -30.23 1.84
N ALA A 23 -16.42 -30.98 1.41
CA ALA A 23 -15.10 -30.95 2.05
C ALA A 23 -14.43 -29.56 1.94
N THR A 24 -14.48 -28.95 0.75
CA THR A 24 -13.91 -27.62 0.51
C THR A 24 -14.66 -26.52 1.28
N LEU A 25 -15.99 -26.54 1.31
CA LEU A 25 -16.80 -25.60 2.08
C LEU A 25 -16.61 -25.74 3.59
N LEU A 26 -16.44 -26.97 4.10
CA LEU A 26 -16.15 -27.23 5.50
C LEU A 26 -14.78 -26.65 5.90
N VAL A 27 -13.75 -26.85 5.08
CA VAL A 27 -12.42 -26.24 5.30
C VAL A 27 -12.51 -24.72 5.32
N LEU A 28 -13.24 -24.11 4.37
CA LEU A 28 -13.43 -22.65 4.33
C LEU A 28 -14.18 -22.14 5.57
N SER A 29 -15.19 -22.87 6.05
CA SER A 29 -15.92 -22.53 7.27
C SER A 29 -15.02 -22.60 8.52
N LEU A 30 -14.17 -23.63 8.62
CA LEU A 30 -13.21 -23.76 9.73
C LEU A 30 -12.14 -22.66 9.69
N LEU A 31 -11.64 -22.30 8.51
CA LEU A 31 -10.71 -21.18 8.33
C LEU A 31 -11.36 -19.86 8.77
N ASN A 32 -12.59 -19.60 8.35
CA ASN A 32 -13.34 -18.42 8.77
C ASN A 32 -13.52 -18.36 10.30
N LEU A 33 -13.81 -19.49 10.94
CA LEU A 33 -13.94 -19.59 12.39
C LEU A 33 -12.60 -19.37 13.12
N PHE A 34 -11.52 -20.00 12.64
CA PHE A 34 -10.18 -19.85 13.22
C PHE A 34 -9.71 -18.39 13.17
N PHE A 35 -9.92 -17.72 12.04
CA PHE A 35 -9.56 -16.31 11.90
C PHE A 35 -10.41 -15.39 12.77
N HIS A 36 -11.68 -15.71 13.00
CA HIS A 36 -12.51 -14.97 13.95
C HIS A 36 -11.94 -15.08 15.37
N ILE A 37 -11.59 -16.31 15.80
CA ILE A 37 -10.94 -16.55 17.10
C ILE A 37 -9.65 -15.73 17.20
N ARG A 38 -8.77 -15.82 16.18
CA ARG A 38 -7.52 -15.04 16.14
C ARG A 38 -7.78 -13.54 16.25
N HIS A 39 -8.73 -12.98 15.51
CA HIS A 39 -9.02 -11.54 15.56
C HIS A 39 -9.56 -11.10 16.93
N ARG A 40 -10.34 -11.95 17.60
CA ARG A 40 -10.87 -11.68 18.95
C ARG A 40 -9.76 -11.65 20.00
N PHE A 41 -8.76 -12.52 19.89
CA PHE A 41 -7.65 -12.62 20.85
C PHE A 41 -6.45 -11.74 20.50
N TRP A 42 -6.24 -11.45 19.22
CA TRP A 42 -5.11 -10.67 18.71
C TRP A 42 -5.60 -9.66 17.67
N PRO A 43 -6.21 -8.54 18.11
CA PRO A 43 -6.66 -7.50 17.21
C PRO A 43 -5.45 -6.92 16.46
N SER A 44 -5.51 -6.92 15.12
CA SER A 44 -4.52 -6.23 14.30
C SER A 44 -4.57 -4.72 14.60
N THR A 45 -3.39 -4.10 14.71
CA THR A 45 -3.21 -2.65 14.90
C THR A 45 -3.61 -1.82 13.67
N GLU A 46 -4.12 -2.45 12.61
CA GLU A 46 -4.65 -1.76 11.44
C GLU A 46 -5.92 -0.98 11.85
N ALA A 47 -5.79 0.34 11.88
CA ALA A 47 -6.86 1.26 12.23
C ALA A 47 -7.97 1.19 11.18
N HIS A 48 -8.94 0.30 11.38
CA HIS A 48 -10.20 0.34 10.65
C HIS A 48 -10.92 1.64 11.01
N GLN A 49 -10.91 2.61 10.11
CA GLN A 49 -11.68 3.84 10.31
C GLN A 49 -13.17 3.45 10.34
N PRO A 50 -13.90 3.74 11.42
CA PRO A 50 -15.31 3.42 11.50
C PRO A 50 -16.11 4.29 10.51
N LEU A 51 -17.02 3.68 9.77
CA LEU A 51 -18.04 4.41 9.01
C LEU A 51 -18.84 5.34 9.94
N ARG A 52 -19.26 6.51 9.43
CA ARG A 52 -20.13 7.44 10.18
C ARG A 52 -21.40 6.70 10.63
N PRO A 53 -21.79 6.77 11.92
CA PRO A 53 -23.02 6.13 12.38
C PRO A 53 -24.24 6.81 11.75
N GLY A 54 -25.02 6.08 10.97
CA GLY A 54 -26.28 6.56 10.40
C GLY A 54 -26.36 6.48 8.87
N SER A 55 -26.38 5.26 8.35
CA SER A 55 -26.95 4.83 7.05
C SER A 55 -26.23 3.53 6.68
N LEU A 56 -26.79 2.38 7.04
CA LEU A 56 -26.32 1.14 6.43
C LEU A 56 -26.68 1.20 4.95
N THR A 57 -25.67 1.14 4.08
CA THR A 57 -25.84 1.23 2.63
C THR A 57 -26.81 0.14 2.14
N PHE A 58 -27.71 0.47 1.21
CA PHE A 58 -28.66 -0.46 0.56
C PHE A 58 -28.02 -1.81 0.17
N PHE A 59 -26.77 -1.77 -0.31
CA PHE A 59 -25.99 -2.96 -0.67
C PHE A 59 -25.77 -3.96 0.48
N PHE A 60 -25.71 -3.51 1.74
CA PHE A 60 -25.57 -4.41 2.90
C PHE A 60 -26.86 -5.21 3.14
N TYR A 61 -28.01 -4.55 3.09
CA TYR A 61 -29.30 -5.22 3.25
C TYR A 61 -29.54 -6.22 2.11
N LEU A 62 -29.18 -5.84 0.87
CA LEU A 62 -29.23 -6.75 -0.28
C LEU A 62 -28.31 -7.97 -0.07
N ALA A 63 -27.08 -7.78 0.41
CA ALA A 63 -26.16 -8.88 0.70
C ALA A 63 -26.67 -9.83 1.80
N CYS A 64 -27.29 -9.30 2.85
CA CYS A 64 -27.91 -10.11 3.91
C CYS A 64 -29.09 -10.92 3.37
N VAL A 65 -29.95 -10.32 2.55
CA VAL A 65 -31.07 -11.03 1.91
C VAL A 65 -30.55 -12.14 1.00
N CYS A 66 -29.54 -11.86 0.17
CA CYS A 66 -28.92 -12.89 -0.68
C CYS A 66 -28.28 -14.04 0.12
N HIS A 67 -27.72 -13.78 1.31
CA HIS A 67 -27.20 -14.84 2.19
C HIS A 67 -28.31 -15.74 2.74
N VAL A 68 -29.41 -15.15 3.18
CA VAL A 68 -30.56 -15.90 3.70
C VAL A 68 -31.15 -16.77 2.60
N LEU A 69 -31.32 -16.21 1.39
CA LEU A 69 -31.82 -16.95 0.23
C LEU A 69 -30.86 -18.08 -0.18
N ALA A 70 -29.54 -17.83 -0.23
CA ALA A 70 -28.54 -18.85 -0.53
C ALA A 70 -28.53 -20.00 0.50
N GLY A 71 -28.78 -19.71 1.78
CA GLY A 71 -28.92 -20.73 2.82
C GLY A 71 -30.23 -21.54 2.72
N CYS A 72 -31.30 -20.95 2.19
CA CYS A 72 -32.59 -21.64 2.01
C CYS A 72 -32.60 -22.61 0.81
N VAL A 73 -31.81 -22.34 -0.23
CA VAL A 73 -31.78 -23.16 -1.47
C VAL A 73 -31.44 -24.65 -1.20
N PRO A 74 -30.39 -25.00 -0.43
CA PRO A 74 -30.11 -26.38 -0.05
C PRO A 74 -31.21 -27.05 0.77
N VAL A 75 -31.89 -26.30 1.64
CA VAL A 75 -32.96 -26.80 2.50
C VAL A 75 -34.21 -27.13 1.69
N VAL A 76 -34.61 -26.26 0.76
CA VAL A 76 -35.74 -26.49 -0.15
C VAL A 76 -35.48 -27.69 -1.06
N TYR A 77 -34.27 -27.80 -1.61
CA TYR A 77 -33.87 -28.95 -2.42
C TYR A 77 -33.99 -30.27 -1.63
N TRP A 78 -33.51 -30.31 -0.38
CA TRP A 78 -33.64 -31.47 0.48
C TRP A 78 -35.10 -31.83 0.78
N LEU A 79 -35.94 -30.84 1.09
CA LEU A 79 -37.37 -31.04 1.37
C LEU A 79 -38.11 -31.65 0.17
N THR A 80 -37.79 -31.21 -1.06
CA THR A 80 -38.43 -31.75 -2.29
C THR A 80 -38.02 -33.19 -2.62
N ARG A 81 -36.90 -33.68 -2.06
CA ARG A 81 -36.32 -35.01 -2.35
C ARG A 81 -36.49 -36.04 -1.22
N LEU A 82 -37.20 -35.69 -0.14
CA LEU A 82 -37.52 -36.56 1.01
C LEU A 82 -38.16 -37.91 0.65
N LEU A 83 -38.57 -38.13 -0.61
CA LEU A 83 -39.28 -39.32 -1.07
C LEU A 83 -38.41 -40.35 -1.83
N PHE A 84 -37.15 -40.08 -2.22
CA PHE A 84 -36.46 -40.96 -3.21
C PHE A 84 -34.96 -41.25 -3.02
N TYR A 85 -34.23 -40.71 -2.03
CA TYR A 85 -32.77 -40.93 -1.91
C TYR A 85 -32.31 -41.31 -0.49
N SER A 86 -31.16 -42.00 -0.40
CA SER A 86 -30.51 -42.44 0.84
C SER A 86 -30.41 -41.30 1.86
N ARG A 87 -30.97 -41.55 3.05
CA ARG A 87 -31.29 -40.54 4.06
C ARG A 87 -30.06 -39.84 4.67
N THR A 88 -28.87 -40.43 4.61
CA THR A 88 -27.69 -39.97 5.37
C THR A 88 -26.82 -38.96 4.61
N GLU A 89 -26.51 -39.20 3.34
CA GLU A 89 -25.61 -38.35 2.55
C GLU A 89 -26.22 -36.97 2.23
N GLY A 90 -27.53 -36.93 1.97
CA GLY A 90 -28.24 -35.67 1.70
C GLY A 90 -28.31 -34.74 2.91
N ILE A 91 -28.48 -35.29 4.12
CA ILE A 91 -28.54 -34.49 5.36
C ILE A 91 -27.19 -33.84 5.65
N ALA A 92 -26.09 -34.58 5.46
CA ALA A 92 -24.74 -34.07 5.69
C ALA A 92 -24.41 -32.91 4.73
N ALA A 93 -24.76 -33.04 3.45
CA ALA A 93 -24.51 -31.99 2.46
C ALA A 93 -25.26 -30.68 2.78
N VAL A 94 -26.53 -30.77 3.16
CA VAL A 94 -27.36 -29.61 3.54
C VAL A 94 -26.82 -28.92 4.79
N ALA A 95 -26.41 -29.71 5.79
CA ALA A 95 -25.83 -29.17 7.01
C ALA A 95 -24.55 -28.38 6.72
N VAL A 96 -23.65 -28.92 5.88
CA VAL A 96 -22.38 -28.26 5.53
C VAL A 96 -22.61 -26.94 4.78
N HIS A 97 -23.51 -26.93 3.77
CA HIS A 97 -23.81 -25.70 3.02
C HIS A 97 -24.46 -24.65 3.92
N SER A 98 -25.38 -25.05 4.80
CA SER A 98 -26.03 -24.14 5.76
C SER A 98 -25.02 -23.51 6.73
N ILE A 99 -24.07 -24.31 7.25
CA ILE A 99 -23.01 -23.84 8.14
C ILE A 99 -22.09 -22.86 7.42
N PHE A 100 -21.72 -23.13 6.17
CA PHE A 100 -20.89 -22.24 5.37
C PHE A 100 -21.55 -20.87 5.19
N TRP A 101 -22.81 -20.83 4.75
CA TRP A 101 -23.54 -19.56 4.56
C TRP A 101 -23.76 -18.79 5.87
N ALA A 102 -24.04 -19.49 6.97
CA ALA A 102 -24.15 -18.88 8.30
C ALA A 102 -22.81 -18.26 8.77
N SER A 103 -21.69 -18.94 8.54
CA SER A 103 -20.35 -18.44 8.90
C SER A 103 -19.98 -17.18 8.10
N CYS A 104 -20.32 -17.15 6.81
CA CYS A 104 -20.08 -16.02 5.93
C CYS A 104 -20.96 -14.81 6.30
N LEU A 105 -22.25 -15.05 6.64
CA LEU A 105 -23.15 -14.01 7.12
C LEU A 105 -22.63 -13.39 8.43
N HIS A 106 -22.17 -14.22 9.36
CA HIS A 106 -21.58 -13.75 10.61
C HIS A 106 -20.34 -12.88 10.36
N ALA A 107 -19.43 -13.32 9.49
CA ALA A 107 -18.24 -12.55 9.12
C ALA A 107 -18.59 -11.20 8.45
N LEU A 108 -19.65 -11.16 7.63
CA LEU A 108 -20.16 -9.94 7.01
C LEU A 108 -20.75 -8.96 8.06
N ILE A 109 -21.49 -9.47 9.05
CA ILE A 109 -22.06 -8.65 10.14
C ILE A 109 -20.95 -8.05 11.01
N VAL A 110 -19.92 -8.84 11.35
CA VAL A 110 -18.78 -8.36 12.14
C VAL A 110 -18.01 -7.28 11.38
N SER A 111 -17.85 -7.43 10.07
CA SER A 111 -17.16 -6.46 9.21
C SER A 111 -18.03 -5.28 8.76
N ARG A 112 -19.27 -5.16 9.26
CA ARG A 112 -20.24 -4.13 8.80
C ARG A 112 -19.70 -2.70 8.88
N HIS A 113 -18.91 -2.40 9.90
CA HIS A 113 -18.41 -1.06 10.22
C HIS A 113 -17.04 -0.74 9.61
N GLY A 114 -16.40 -1.72 8.96
CA GLY A 114 -15.12 -1.54 8.27
C GLY A 114 -15.30 -1.10 6.82
N TYR A 115 -14.41 -0.23 6.35
CA TYR A 115 -14.29 0.14 4.94
C TYR A 115 -13.82 -1.04 4.08
N GLU A 116 -12.98 -1.90 4.63
CA GLU A 116 -12.45 -3.05 3.91
C GLU A 116 -13.41 -4.24 4.08
N ALA A 117 -13.93 -4.76 2.96
CA ALA A 117 -14.43 -6.13 2.97
C ALA A 117 -13.23 -7.04 3.30
N PRO A 118 -13.32 -7.95 4.27
CA PRO A 118 -12.17 -8.77 4.62
C PRO A 118 -11.77 -9.54 3.36
N LEU A 119 -10.52 -9.41 2.92
CA LEU A 119 -9.95 -10.12 1.74
C LEU A 119 -10.24 -11.63 1.79
N ARG A 120 -10.44 -12.15 3.01
CA ARG A 120 -10.92 -13.48 3.38
C ARG A 120 -12.27 -13.83 2.78
N LEU A 121 -13.24 -12.92 2.87
CA LEU A 121 -14.61 -13.07 2.36
C LEU A 121 -14.59 -13.14 0.82
N VAL A 122 -13.81 -12.26 0.19
CA VAL A 122 -13.59 -12.26 -1.26
C VAL A 122 -13.02 -13.61 -1.70
N PHE A 123 -11.98 -14.10 -1.01
CA PHE A 123 -11.36 -15.39 -1.31
C PHE A 123 -12.34 -16.57 -1.15
N SER A 124 -13.14 -16.58 -0.07
CA SER A 124 -14.14 -17.65 0.13
C SER A 124 -15.23 -17.64 -0.95
N TYR A 125 -15.72 -16.47 -1.37
CA TYR A 125 -16.70 -16.41 -2.45
C TYR A 125 -16.10 -16.70 -3.84
N SER A 126 -14.86 -16.30 -4.11
CA SER A 126 -14.17 -16.65 -5.36
C SER A 126 -14.04 -18.17 -5.53
N ILE A 127 -13.66 -18.88 -4.46
CA ILE A 127 -13.54 -20.34 -4.49
C ILE A 127 -14.92 -21.00 -4.61
N ALA A 128 -15.93 -20.53 -3.86
CA ALA A 128 -17.29 -21.04 -3.96
C ALA A 128 -17.89 -20.82 -5.36
N ALA A 129 -17.71 -19.65 -5.96
CA ALA A 129 -18.15 -19.34 -7.32
C ALA A 129 -17.42 -20.19 -8.37
N GLY A 130 -16.12 -20.45 -8.17
CA GLY A 130 -15.32 -21.32 -9.02
C GLY A 130 -15.76 -22.79 -8.97
N LEU A 131 -16.06 -23.32 -7.77
CA LEU A 131 -16.58 -24.67 -7.60
C LEU A 131 -17.92 -24.87 -8.33
N LEU A 132 -18.78 -23.86 -8.32
CA LEU A 132 -20.08 -23.88 -9.00
C LEU A 132 -19.98 -23.81 -10.54
N LEU A 133 -18.84 -23.43 -11.11
CA LEU A 133 -18.62 -23.48 -12.56
C LEU A 133 -18.29 -24.89 -13.06
N VAL A 134 -17.73 -25.76 -12.21
CA VAL A 134 -17.27 -27.09 -12.61
C VAL A 134 -18.40 -27.92 -13.23
N PRO A 135 -19.61 -28.00 -12.64
CA PRO A 135 -20.71 -28.72 -13.25
C PRO A 135 -21.25 -28.07 -14.53
N LEU A 136 -21.17 -26.74 -14.66
CA LEU A 136 -21.62 -26.01 -15.85
C LEU A 136 -20.73 -26.28 -17.07
N VAL A 137 -19.41 -26.40 -16.87
CA VAL A 137 -18.44 -26.65 -17.96
C VAL A 137 -18.46 -28.11 -18.43
N SER A 138 -18.80 -29.06 -17.56
CA SER A 138 -18.67 -30.50 -17.81
C SER A 138 -19.96 -31.28 -17.49
N TRP A 139 -21.11 -30.69 -17.82
CA TRP A 139 -22.44 -31.17 -17.46
C TRP A 139 -22.71 -32.64 -17.80
N ALA A 140 -22.37 -33.06 -19.02
CA ALA A 140 -22.63 -34.43 -19.49
C ALA A 140 -21.86 -35.50 -18.70
N THR A 141 -20.72 -35.15 -18.09
CA THR A 141 -19.90 -36.07 -17.31
C THR A 141 -20.42 -36.24 -15.88
N PHE A 142 -21.00 -35.19 -15.30
CA PHE A 142 -21.50 -35.21 -13.92
C PHE A 142 -23.00 -35.51 -13.83
N PHE A 143 -23.78 -35.21 -14.87
CA PHE A 143 -25.21 -35.47 -14.97
C PHE A 143 -25.55 -36.31 -16.21
N PRO A 144 -25.22 -37.61 -16.21
CA PRO A 144 -25.44 -38.50 -17.36
C PRO A 144 -26.93 -38.73 -17.67
N LEU A 145 -27.83 -38.46 -16.70
CA LEU A 145 -29.29 -38.60 -16.84
C LEU A 145 -29.97 -37.37 -17.49
N GLY A 146 -29.20 -36.40 -18.00
CA GLY A 146 -29.73 -35.23 -18.69
C GLY A 146 -30.37 -34.18 -17.76
N PHE A 147 -30.89 -33.10 -18.35
CA PHE A 147 -31.62 -32.01 -17.67
C PHE A 147 -32.91 -32.56 -17.01
N SER A 148 -32.81 -33.20 -15.86
CA SER A 148 -33.95 -33.22 -14.95
C SER A 148 -34.12 -31.79 -14.45
N GLU A 149 -35.25 -31.15 -14.84
CA GLU A 149 -35.48 -29.71 -14.66
C GLU A 149 -35.17 -29.21 -13.24
N THR A 150 -35.35 -30.06 -12.23
CA THR A 150 -35.11 -29.75 -10.82
C THR A 150 -33.64 -29.57 -10.45
N TYR A 151 -32.72 -30.38 -10.98
CA TYR A 151 -31.28 -30.24 -10.70
C TYR A 151 -30.70 -29.01 -11.39
N ALA A 152 -31.11 -28.77 -12.63
CA ALA A 152 -30.72 -27.58 -13.37
C ALA A 152 -31.18 -26.31 -12.66
N LEU A 153 -32.45 -26.26 -12.25
CA LEU A 153 -32.98 -25.12 -11.51
C LEU A 153 -32.22 -24.89 -10.19
N TYR A 154 -31.95 -25.95 -9.42
CA TYR A 154 -31.17 -25.84 -8.18
C TYR A 154 -29.79 -25.21 -8.40
N TYR A 155 -29.00 -25.71 -9.34
CA TYR A 155 -27.67 -25.17 -9.62
C TYR A 155 -27.71 -23.76 -10.19
N ILE A 156 -28.70 -23.45 -11.02
CA ILE A 156 -28.89 -22.09 -11.57
C ILE A 156 -29.22 -21.10 -10.45
N PHE A 157 -30.11 -21.45 -9.52
CA PHE A 157 -30.45 -20.59 -8.38
C PHE A 157 -29.25 -20.43 -7.43
N GLU A 158 -28.55 -21.52 -7.09
CA GLU A 158 -27.37 -21.47 -6.24
C GLU A 158 -26.28 -20.59 -6.87
N ALA A 159 -25.98 -20.78 -8.16
CA ALA A 159 -25.04 -19.94 -8.89
C ALA A 159 -25.47 -18.47 -8.89
N PHE A 160 -26.74 -18.17 -9.19
CA PHE A 160 -27.25 -16.80 -9.22
C PHE A 160 -26.99 -16.06 -7.89
N PHE A 161 -27.28 -16.69 -6.74
CA PHE A 161 -27.05 -16.06 -5.45
C PHE A 161 -25.56 -15.94 -5.10
N VAL A 162 -24.75 -16.96 -5.38
CA VAL A 162 -23.29 -16.92 -5.11
C VAL A 162 -22.59 -15.85 -5.94
N TYR A 163 -22.93 -15.75 -7.23
CA TYR A 163 -22.36 -14.71 -8.12
C TYR A 163 -22.83 -13.31 -7.75
N SER A 164 -24.10 -13.15 -7.36
CA SER A 164 -24.59 -11.86 -6.85
C SER A 164 -23.85 -11.43 -5.59
N LEU A 165 -23.61 -12.35 -4.66
CA LEU A 165 -22.83 -12.09 -3.44
C LEU A 165 -21.37 -11.78 -3.76
N PHE A 166 -20.75 -12.54 -4.67
CA PHE A 166 -19.40 -12.27 -5.13
C PHE A 166 -19.28 -10.86 -5.71
N LEU A 167 -20.20 -10.43 -6.59
CA LEU A 167 -20.20 -9.09 -7.18
C LEU A 167 -20.43 -7.98 -6.16
N ILE A 168 -21.34 -8.17 -5.20
CA ILE A 168 -21.58 -7.18 -4.13
C ILE A 168 -20.34 -7.03 -3.25
N VAL A 169 -19.70 -8.14 -2.90
CA VAL A 169 -18.51 -8.15 -2.04
C VAL A 169 -17.29 -7.63 -2.78
N LEU A 170 -17.14 -7.95 -4.06
CA LEU A 170 -16.10 -7.42 -4.95
C LEU A 170 -16.29 -5.92 -5.19
N SER A 171 -17.52 -5.46 -5.42
CA SER A 171 -17.85 -4.04 -5.53
C SER A 171 -17.45 -3.29 -4.27
N ARG A 172 -17.77 -3.84 -3.08
CA ARG A 172 -17.39 -3.24 -1.80
C ARG A 172 -15.87 -3.31 -1.54
N ALA A 173 -15.18 -4.37 -1.97
CA ALA A 173 -13.73 -4.46 -1.92
C ALA A 173 -13.03 -3.49 -2.90
N SER A 174 -13.69 -3.19 -4.02
CA SER A 174 -13.23 -2.27 -5.05
C SER A 174 -13.67 -0.82 -4.81
N LEU A 175 -14.50 -0.55 -3.78
CA LEU A 175 -14.73 0.82 -3.32
C LEU A 175 -13.38 1.36 -2.86
N LYS A 176 -12.78 2.14 -3.77
CA LYS A 176 -11.48 2.78 -3.64
C LYS A 176 -11.37 3.35 -2.23
N LYS A 177 -10.32 2.94 -1.53
CA LYS A 177 -9.68 3.86 -0.59
C LYS A 177 -9.43 5.11 -1.42
N ASP A 178 -9.90 6.26 -0.99
CA ASP A 178 -9.36 7.54 -1.45
C ASP A 178 -7.90 7.57 -1.00
N TYR A 179 -7.06 6.80 -1.69
CA TYR A 179 -5.64 7.07 -1.78
C TYR A 179 -5.58 8.39 -2.54
N TYR A 180 -5.77 9.49 -1.81
CA TYR A 180 -4.97 10.67 -2.10
C TYR A 180 -3.56 10.13 -2.27
N SER A 181 -3.02 10.23 -3.48
CA SER A 181 -1.62 9.88 -3.65
C SER A 181 -0.88 10.74 -2.62
N PRO A 182 0.01 10.15 -1.78
CA PRO A 182 0.81 10.93 -0.84
C PRO A 182 1.49 12.13 -1.54
N TRP A 183 1.77 11.94 -2.83
CA TRP A 183 2.40 12.89 -3.75
C TRP A 183 1.43 13.83 -4.47
N GLU A 184 0.12 13.56 -4.44
CA GLU A 184 -0.87 14.47 -5.00
C GLU A 184 -0.84 15.79 -4.22
N ASN A 185 -0.65 16.88 -4.96
CA ASN A 185 -0.45 18.22 -4.43
C ASN A 185 0.74 18.32 -3.44
N ALA A 186 1.76 17.48 -3.57
CA ALA A 186 2.96 17.54 -2.73
C ALA A 186 3.67 18.89 -2.83
N LEU A 187 3.73 19.47 -4.04
CA LEU A 187 4.25 20.82 -4.24
C LEU A 187 3.45 21.86 -3.46
N SER A 188 2.12 21.82 -3.55
CA SER A 188 1.25 22.75 -2.82
C SER A 188 1.41 22.62 -1.30
N LYS A 189 1.56 21.39 -0.79
CA LYS A 189 1.84 21.12 0.63
C LYS A 189 3.22 21.65 1.05
N CYS A 190 4.25 21.48 0.23
CA CYS A 190 5.59 22.02 0.50
C CYS A 190 5.60 23.54 0.48
N ILE A 191 4.89 24.17 -0.48
CA ILE A 191 4.75 25.62 -0.57
C ILE A 191 4.02 26.19 0.65
N ALA A 192 3.02 25.47 1.17
CA ALA A 192 2.32 25.86 2.39
C ALA A 192 3.23 25.84 3.64
N ILE A 193 4.22 24.94 3.69
CA ILE A 193 5.18 24.82 4.80
C ILE A 193 6.36 25.79 4.66
N TRP A 194 6.72 26.18 3.43
CA TRP A 194 7.78 27.14 3.10
C TRP A 194 7.84 28.41 3.98
N PRO A 195 6.72 29.12 4.28
CA PRO A 195 6.78 30.32 5.12
C PRO A 195 7.28 30.05 6.55
N TYR A 196 7.14 28.83 7.08
CA TYR A 196 7.65 28.46 8.41
C TYR A 196 9.16 28.23 8.40
N VAL A 197 9.69 27.78 7.26
CA VAL A 197 11.14 27.54 7.06
C VAL A 197 11.90 28.84 6.92
N TRP A 198 11.26 29.87 6.37
CA TRP A 198 11.89 31.17 6.16
C TRP A 198 11.78 32.05 7.41
N PRO A 199 12.87 32.29 8.16
CA PRO A 199 12.83 33.12 9.35
C PRO A 199 12.66 34.59 9.01
N LYS A 200 11.42 35.10 9.00
CA LYS A 200 11.14 36.53 8.74
C LYS A 200 11.58 37.44 9.89
N LYS A 201 11.67 36.92 11.12
CA LYS A 201 11.84 37.74 12.34
C LYS A 201 13.28 38.15 12.63
N SER A 202 14.31 37.44 12.15
CA SER A 202 15.70 37.73 12.52
C SER A 202 16.69 37.68 11.35
N ILE A 203 17.48 38.75 11.20
CA ILE A 203 18.50 38.88 10.15
C ILE A 203 19.63 37.84 10.31
N ARG A 204 19.96 37.47 11.56
CA ARG A 204 20.98 36.47 11.87
C ARG A 204 20.59 35.11 11.32
N LEU A 205 19.33 34.68 11.48
CA LEU A 205 18.90 33.37 10.99
C LEU A 205 18.78 33.35 9.46
N GLN A 206 18.38 34.48 8.84
CA GLN A 206 18.41 34.62 7.39
C GLN A 206 19.83 34.43 6.84
N LEU A 207 20.86 34.98 7.50
CA LEU A 207 22.25 34.78 7.11
C LEU A 207 22.67 33.30 7.19
N HIS A 208 22.20 32.55 8.19
CA HIS A 208 22.46 31.11 8.29
C HIS A 208 21.82 30.34 7.13
N VAL A 209 20.60 30.73 6.70
CA VAL A 209 19.93 30.15 5.53
C VAL A 209 20.74 30.41 4.26
N TYR A 210 21.18 31.66 4.03
CA TYR A 210 22.03 32.00 2.89
C TYR A 210 23.36 31.23 2.90
N MET A 211 24.03 31.13 4.05
CA MET A 211 25.25 30.34 4.20
C MET A 211 25.03 28.85 3.90
N CYS A 212 23.90 28.29 4.33
CA CYS A 212 23.54 26.90 4.05
C CYS A 212 23.32 26.66 2.56
N ILE A 213 22.59 27.55 1.88
CA ILE A 213 22.37 27.50 0.43
C ILE A 213 23.70 27.64 -0.32
N PHE A 214 24.54 28.59 0.10
CA PHE A 214 25.87 28.79 -0.49
C PHE A 214 26.74 27.54 -0.37
N MET A 215 26.78 26.89 0.80
CA MET A 215 27.50 25.64 1.00
C MET A 215 26.92 24.47 0.20
N LEU A 216 25.61 24.41 0.01
CA LEU A 216 24.97 23.41 -0.85
C LEU A 216 25.46 23.57 -2.29
N VAL A 217 25.46 24.80 -2.82
CA VAL A 217 25.94 25.11 -4.17
C VAL A 217 27.43 24.75 -4.31
N ILE A 218 28.28 25.17 -3.37
CA ILE A 218 29.72 24.81 -3.38
C ILE A 218 29.90 23.30 -3.37
N GLY A 219 29.16 22.58 -2.52
CA GLY A 219 29.24 21.13 -2.45
C GLY A 219 28.92 20.45 -3.78
N ARG A 220 27.94 20.97 -4.53
CA ARG A 220 27.60 20.46 -5.87
C ARG A 220 28.67 20.77 -6.91
N VAL A 221 29.21 21.99 -6.90
CA VAL A 221 30.33 22.36 -7.79
C VAL A 221 31.52 21.43 -7.55
N ILE A 222 31.88 21.17 -6.29
CA ILE A 222 32.97 20.25 -5.96
C ILE A 222 32.68 18.83 -6.46
N ASN A 223 31.45 18.35 -6.34
CA ASN A 223 31.07 17.02 -6.86
C ASN A 223 31.35 16.88 -8.37
N VAL A 224 31.16 17.95 -9.14
CA VAL A 224 31.45 17.97 -10.58
C VAL A 224 32.94 18.19 -10.88
N VAL A 225 33.62 19.00 -10.07
CA VAL A 225 35.03 19.36 -10.27
C VAL A 225 35.98 18.20 -9.91
N VAL A 226 35.66 17.38 -8.91
CA VAL A 226 36.49 16.23 -8.49
C VAL A 226 36.78 15.22 -9.63
N PRO A 227 35.79 14.75 -10.41
CA PRO A 227 36.07 13.86 -11.55
C PRO A 227 36.83 14.57 -12.67
N LEU A 228 36.64 15.88 -12.88
CA LEU A 228 37.43 16.66 -13.86
C LEU A 228 38.91 16.75 -13.47
N TYR A 229 39.21 16.99 -12.20
CA TYR A 229 40.60 16.96 -11.70
C TYR A 229 41.19 15.56 -11.81
N SER A 230 40.40 14.51 -11.56
CA SER A 230 40.87 13.13 -11.75
C SER A 230 41.23 12.86 -13.21
N LYS A 231 40.45 13.38 -14.16
CA LYS A 231 40.78 13.34 -15.58
C LYS A 231 42.10 14.07 -15.88
N TRP A 232 42.27 15.30 -15.42
CA TRP A 232 43.49 16.09 -15.68
C TRP A 232 44.75 15.45 -15.09
N ILE A 233 44.64 14.79 -13.93
CA ILE A 233 45.75 14.04 -13.34
C ILE A 233 46.15 12.88 -14.27
N VAL A 234 45.19 12.08 -14.75
CA VAL A 234 45.47 10.96 -15.66
C VAL A 234 46.06 11.45 -16.99
N ASP A 235 45.53 12.54 -17.54
CA ASP A 235 46.03 13.15 -18.77
C ASP A 235 47.48 13.65 -18.58
N ALA A 236 47.78 14.29 -17.43
CA ALA A 236 49.13 14.78 -17.12
C ALA A 236 50.15 13.65 -16.91
N LEU A 237 49.75 12.54 -16.27
CA LEU A 237 50.60 11.36 -16.10
C LEU A 237 50.87 10.62 -17.41
N SER A 238 50.01 10.79 -18.41
CA SER A 238 50.17 10.17 -19.73
C SER A 238 51.13 10.95 -20.65
N GLY A 239 51.50 12.18 -20.28
CA GLY A 239 52.44 13.03 -21.02
C GLY A 239 53.91 12.86 -20.59
N PRO A 240 54.87 13.44 -21.33
CA PRO A 240 56.31 13.34 -21.02
C PRO A 240 56.79 14.25 -19.86
N HIS A 241 55.87 14.87 -19.12
CA HIS A 241 56.19 15.86 -18.07
C HIS A 241 56.50 15.20 -16.71
N PRO A 242 57.27 15.85 -15.83
CA PRO A 242 57.51 15.37 -14.47
C PRO A 242 56.22 15.34 -13.63
N PHE A 243 56.22 14.56 -12.54
CA PHE A 243 55.11 14.41 -11.60
C PHE A 243 54.50 15.77 -11.19
N CYS A 244 53.23 16.02 -11.55
CA CYS A 244 52.51 17.26 -11.25
C CYS A 244 51.95 17.26 -9.82
N TYR A 245 52.79 17.62 -8.84
CA TYR A 245 52.40 17.68 -7.42
C TYR A 245 51.24 18.65 -7.12
N ASP A 246 51.15 19.77 -7.85
CA ASP A 246 50.12 20.80 -7.65
C ASP A 246 48.70 20.28 -7.91
N LEU A 247 48.49 19.58 -9.03
CA LEU A 247 47.20 18.96 -9.38
C LEU A 247 46.75 17.94 -8.33
N ILE A 248 47.69 17.14 -7.80
CA ILE A 248 47.40 16.12 -6.79
C ILE A 248 47.03 16.77 -5.46
N LEU A 249 47.72 17.85 -5.07
CA LEU A 249 47.44 18.59 -3.84
C LEU A 249 46.04 19.22 -3.88
N VAL A 250 45.70 19.90 -4.97
CA VAL A 250 44.35 20.49 -5.16
C VAL A 250 43.27 19.41 -5.17
N ALA A 251 43.48 18.31 -5.89
CA ALA A 251 42.51 17.19 -5.91
C ALA A 251 42.32 16.55 -4.53
N SER A 252 43.37 16.45 -3.73
CA SER A 252 43.31 15.91 -2.36
C SER A 252 42.51 16.82 -1.43
N ILE A 253 42.70 18.14 -1.53
CA ILE A 253 41.92 19.13 -0.78
C ILE A 253 40.44 19.08 -1.20
N LEU A 254 40.16 19.01 -2.51
CA LEU A 254 38.78 18.92 -3.01
C LEU A 254 38.09 17.63 -2.53
N LYS A 255 38.79 16.49 -2.54
CA LYS A 255 38.25 15.23 -1.99
C LYS A 255 38.01 15.31 -0.49
N PHE A 256 38.87 15.99 0.26
CA PHE A 256 38.66 16.25 1.68
C PHE A 256 37.42 17.13 1.93
N LEU A 257 37.25 18.20 1.14
CA LEU A 257 36.08 19.09 1.23
C LEU A 257 34.76 18.39 0.86
N GLN A 258 34.79 17.56 -0.18
CA GLN A 258 33.66 16.74 -0.64
C GLN A 258 33.26 15.67 0.38
N GLY A 259 34.28 15.00 0.95
CA GLY A 259 34.23 13.84 1.84
C GLY A 259 33.31 12.72 1.41
N ASN A 260 33.69 12.11 0.30
CA ASN A 260 33.24 10.77 -0.10
C ASN A 260 34.01 9.64 0.64
N GLY A 261 34.80 9.96 1.68
CA GLY A 261 35.51 9.00 2.53
C GLY A 261 34.78 8.75 3.85
N ALA A 262 35.23 7.73 4.60
CA ALA A 262 34.60 7.22 5.83
C ALA A 262 34.33 8.25 6.96
N ALA A 263 34.89 9.46 6.88
CA ALA A 263 34.74 10.53 7.87
C ALA A 263 33.67 11.60 7.51
N GLY A 264 33.03 11.51 6.34
CA GLY A 264 32.07 12.51 5.86
C GLY A 264 32.72 13.84 5.41
N GLY A 265 32.07 14.56 4.48
CA GLY A 265 32.56 15.84 3.95
C GLY A 265 32.59 16.96 4.96
N PHE A 266 33.71 17.68 5.05
CA PHE A 266 33.84 18.87 5.89
C PHE A 266 32.72 19.88 5.61
N LEU A 267 32.43 20.14 4.33
CA LEU A 267 31.34 21.02 3.93
C LEU A 267 29.97 20.46 4.34
N ASN A 268 29.77 19.15 4.23
CA ASN A 268 28.51 18.53 4.61
C ASN A 268 28.26 18.62 6.12
N THR A 269 29.30 18.41 6.92
CA THR A 269 29.26 18.53 8.38
C THR A 269 29.03 19.97 8.82
N LEU A 270 29.77 20.92 8.25
CA LEU A 270 29.61 22.34 8.56
C LEU A 270 28.21 22.85 8.13
N ARG A 271 27.68 22.39 7.00
CA ARG A 271 26.30 22.71 6.57
C ARG A 271 25.28 22.15 7.55
N SER A 272 25.47 20.90 7.99
CA SER A 272 24.59 20.27 8.98
C SER A 272 24.63 21.01 10.32
N PHE A 273 25.79 21.52 10.72
CA PHE A 273 25.94 22.36 11.91
C PHE A 273 25.14 23.67 11.81
N LEU A 274 25.23 24.37 10.67
CA LEU A 274 24.44 25.57 10.42
C LEU A 274 22.93 25.27 10.37
N TRP A 275 22.54 24.11 9.85
CA TRP A 275 21.15 23.70 9.76
C TRP A 275 20.48 23.43 11.11
N ILE A 276 21.23 22.91 12.10
CA ILE A 276 20.68 22.60 13.44
C ILE A 276 19.98 23.83 14.05
N GLN A 277 20.56 25.02 13.93
CA GLN A 277 19.98 26.25 14.47
C GLN A 277 18.68 26.64 13.75
N ILE A 278 18.63 26.48 12.42
CA ILE A 278 17.44 26.76 11.60
C ILE A 278 16.33 25.76 11.95
N GLN A 279 16.68 24.48 12.11
CA GLN A 279 15.73 23.44 12.48
C GLN A 279 15.12 23.69 13.86
N GLN A 280 15.94 24.04 14.86
CA GLN A 280 15.46 24.37 16.21
C GLN A 280 14.48 25.55 16.20
N TYR A 281 14.79 26.62 15.47
CA TYR A 281 13.90 27.76 15.32
C TYR A 281 12.59 27.38 14.64
N THR A 282 12.66 26.61 13.55
CA THR A 282 11.47 26.20 12.77
C THR A 282 10.55 25.31 13.61
N THR A 283 11.10 24.35 14.35
CA THR A 283 10.35 23.52 15.30
C THR A 283 9.62 24.37 16.32
N LEU A 284 10.30 25.32 16.96
CA LEU A 284 9.69 26.17 17.99
C LEU A 284 8.55 27.03 17.42
N GLU A 285 8.73 27.64 16.26
CA GLU A 285 7.70 28.48 15.65
C GLU A 285 6.46 27.65 15.26
N ILE A 286 6.66 26.45 14.70
CA ILE A 286 5.55 25.54 14.35
C ILE A 286 4.82 25.06 15.61
N GLU A 287 5.56 24.68 16.66
CA GLU A 287 4.95 24.23 17.92
C GLU A 287 4.13 25.34 18.59
N VAL A 288 4.64 26.56 18.62
CA VAL A 288 3.92 27.71 19.20
C VAL A 288 2.62 27.97 18.42
N ASP A 289 2.68 27.97 17.09
CA ASP A 289 1.49 28.19 16.24
C ASP A 289 0.46 27.06 16.41
N MET A 290 0.92 25.79 16.45
CA MET A 290 0.05 24.64 16.70
C MET A 290 -0.59 24.69 18.09
N VAL A 291 0.15 25.05 19.13
CA VAL A 291 -0.37 25.20 20.48
C VAL A 291 -1.36 26.36 20.56
N GLN A 292 -1.08 27.49 19.91
CA GLN A 292 -2.01 28.62 19.82
C GLN A 292 -3.31 28.21 19.14
N TYR A 293 -3.22 27.49 18.01
CA TYR A 293 -4.37 26.94 17.33
C TYR A 293 -5.16 26.00 18.24
N LEU A 294 -4.48 25.06 18.92
CA LEU A 294 -5.11 24.12 19.85
C LEU A 294 -5.89 24.82 20.96
N HIS A 295 -5.39 25.92 21.52
CA HIS A 295 -6.09 26.69 22.56
C HIS A 295 -7.33 27.43 22.05
N GLN A 296 -7.45 27.68 20.75
CA GLN A 296 -8.62 28.33 20.16
C GLN A 296 -9.77 27.36 19.87
N LEU A 297 -9.58 26.04 20.05
CA LEU A 297 -10.65 25.07 19.84
C LEU A 297 -11.69 25.09 20.97
N SER A 298 -12.91 24.67 20.62
CA SER A 298 -14.03 24.60 21.56
C SER A 298 -13.73 23.66 22.75
N LEU A 299 -14.26 23.99 23.94
CA LEU A 299 -14.15 23.13 25.13
C LEU A 299 -14.65 21.69 24.88
N LYS A 300 -15.68 21.51 24.04
CA LYS A 300 -16.17 20.19 23.61
C LYS A 300 -15.10 19.36 22.91
N TRP A 301 -14.23 20.00 22.13
CA TRP A 301 -13.11 19.33 21.47
C TRP A 301 -12.08 18.83 22.50
N HIS A 302 -11.73 19.68 23.48
CA HIS A 302 -10.78 19.32 24.54
C HIS A 302 -11.30 18.18 25.43
N MET A 303 -12.57 18.18 25.79
CA MET A 303 -13.16 17.14 26.66
C MET A 303 -13.28 15.76 25.99
N SER A 304 -13.22 15.69 24.66
CA SER A 304 -13.41 14.44 23.91
C SER A 304 -12.12 13.73 23.52
N ARG A 305 -10.94 14.32 23.80
CA ARG A 305 -9.63 13.76 23.46
C ARG A 305 -8.70 13.77 24.66
N LYS A 306 -7.80 12.78 24.74
CA LYS A 306 -6.78 12.73 25.79
C LYS A 306 -5.67 13.73 25.47
N THR A 307 -5.39 14.67 26.37
CA THR A 307 -4.35 15.71 26.17
C THR A 307 -2.98 15.11 25.82
N GLY A 308 -2.59 14.03 26.49
CA GLY A 308 -1.31 13.35 26.20
C GLY A 308 -1.24 12.71 24.81
N GLU A 309 -2.37 12.33 24.21
CA GLU A 309 -2.42 11.82 22.84
C GLU A 309 -2.27 12.97 21.83
N VAL A 310 -2.95 14.09 22.06
CA VAL A 310 -2.86 15.29 21.22
C VAL A 310 -1.44 15.85 21.19
N ILE A 311 -0.80 16.01 22.36
CA ILE A 311 0.58 16.52 22.46
C ILE A 311 1.56 15.58 21.75
N ARG A 312 1.40 14.26 21.90
CA ARG A 312 2.25 13.28 21.19
C ARG A 312 2.07 13.34 19.67
N ILE A 313 0.85 13.56 19.19
CA ILE A 313 0.58 13.72 17.76
C ILE A 313 1.25 14.99 17.23
N MET A 314 1.18 16.08 17.99
CA MET A 314 1.83 17.35 17.67
C MET A 314 3.36 17.20 17.58
N ASP A 315 4.00 16.65 18.62
CA ASP A 315 5.45 16.42 18.69
C ASP A 315 5.96 15.54 17.53
N ARG A 316 5.28 14.41 17.27
CA ARG A 316 5.59 13.54 16.13
C ARG A 316 5.35 14.22 14.79
N GLY A 317 4.31 15.03 14.68
CA GLY A 317 3.97 15.81 13.49
C GLY A 317 5.06 16.82 13.16
N THR A 318 5.47 17.63 14.14
CA THR A 318 6.53 18.62 13.96
C THR A 318 7.88 17.99 13.64
N THR A 319 8.25 16.89 14.31
CA THR A 319 9.48 16.15 14.02
C THR A 319 9.46 15.60 12.59
N SER A 320 8.31 15.08 12.15
CA SER A 320 8.13 14.53 10.79
C SER A 320 8.21 15.62 9.72
N ILE A 321 7.62 16.80 9.96
CA ILE A 321 7.71 17.96 9.05
C ILE A 321 9.16 18.41 8.89
N ASN A 322 9.90 18.55 10.00
CA ASN A 322 11.31 18.97 9.95
C ASN A 322 12.19 17.94 9.23
N ALA A 323 11.98 16.64 9.50
CA ALA A 323 12.70 15.57 8.82
C ALA A 323 12.41 15.57 7.31
N LEU A 324 11.13 15.67 6.92
CA LEU A 324 10.71 15.73 5.53
C LEU A 324 11.33 16.92 4.80
N LEU A 325 11.26 18.11 5.40
CA LEU A 325 11.83 19.32 4.85
C LEU A 325 13.34 19.20 4.64
N SER A 326 14.05 18.75 5.67
CA SER A 326 15.50 18.54 5.61
C SER A 326 15.86 17.54 4.52
N TYR A 327 15.08 16.46 4.38
CA TYR A 327 15.28 15.46 3.35
C TYR A 327 15.05 16.02 1.94
N ILE A 328 13.97 16.79 1.73
CA ILE A 328 13.66 17.41 0.44
C ILE A 328 14.76 18.41 0.05
N LEU A 329 15.18 19.28 0.97
CA LEU A 329 16.17 20.32 0.68
C LEU A 329 17.59 19.79 0.47
N PHE A 330 17.99 18.73 1.19
CA PHE A 330 19.38 18.27 1.16
C PHE A 330 19.64 17.00 0.38
N ASN A 331 18.62 16.20 0.13
CA ASN A 331 18.75 14.98 -0.67
C ASN A 331 17.99 15.11 -1.99
N VAL A 332 16.68 15.35 -1.95
CA VAL A 332 15.85 15.31 -3.16
C VAL A 332 16.23 16.43 -4.14
N PHE A 333 16.23 17.68 -3.67
CA PHE A 333 16.52 18.84 -4.52
C PHE A 333 17.93 18.78 -5.13
N PRO A 334 19.01 18.53 -4.35
CA PRO A 334 20.35 18.42 -4.92
C PRO A 334 20.48 17.24 -5.88
N THR A 335 19.83 16.11 -5.62
CA THR A 335 19.88 14.95 -6.53
C THR A 335 19.25 15.27 -7.89
N ILE A 336 18.11 15.96 -7.90
CA ILE A 336 17.46 16.39 -9.15
C ILE A 336 18.39 17.33 -9.94
N VAL A 337 19.00 18.30 -9.25
CA VAL A 337 19.97 19.23 -9.87
C VAL A 337 21.19 18.48 -10.41
N ASP A 338 21.71 17.52 -9.65
CA ASP A 338 22.88 16.71 -10.04
C ASP A 338 22.57 15.84 -11.28
N ILE A 339 21.37 15.26 -11.37
CA ILE A 339 20.91 14.51 -12.56
C ILE A 339 20.83 15.43 -13.77
N ILE A 340 20.23 16.62 -13.64
CA ILE A 340 20.11 17.58 -14.74
C ILE A 340 21.49 18.06 -15.20
N LEU A 341 22.38 18.40 -14.26
CA LEU A 341 23.75 18.83 -14.56
C LEU A 341 24.55 17.72 -15.25
N ALA A 342 24.43 16.48 -14.78
CA ALA A 342 25.09 15.34 -15.42
C ALA A 342 24.57 15.13 -16.85
N ALA A 343 23.25 15.12 -17.04
CA ALA A 343 22.65 14.98 -18.36
C ALA A 343 23.10 16.10 -19.32
N ALA A 344 23.09 17.35 -18.86
CA ALA A 344 23.57 18.50 -19.63
C ALA A 344 25.07 18.38 -19.99
N PHE A 345 25.91 18.00 -19.02
CA PHE A 345 27.35 17.82 -19.24
C PHE A 345 27.64 16.77 -20.33
N PHE A 346 26.99 15.61 -20.28
CA PHE A 346 27.16 14.56 -21.29
C PHE A 346 26.60 14.96 -22.66
N PHE A 347 25.48 15.70 -22.67
CA PHE A 347 24.88 16.20 -23.89
C PHE A 347 25.82 17.15 -24.64
N PHE A 348 26.44 18.11 -23.96
CA PHE A 348 27.34 19.07 -24.58
C PHE A 348 28.74 18.52 -24.89
N LYS A 349 29.28 17.64 -24.03
CA LYS A 349 30.69 17.22 -24.16
C LYS A 349 30.91 16.04 -25.11
N PHE A 350 29.95 15.13 -25.21
CA PHE A 350 30.09 13.91 -26.01
C PHE A 350 29.17 13.93 -27.24
N ASN A 351 27.87 13.68 -27.04
CA ASN A 351 26.84 13.67 -28.07
C ASN A 351 25.46 13.56 -27.39
N ALA A 352 24.39 14.00 -28.07
CA ALA A 352 23.01 13.93 -27.59
C ALA A 352 22.58 12.52 -27.15
N TYR A 353 23.07 11.48 -27.83
CA TYR A 353 22.78 10.08 -27.49
C TYR A 353 23.23 9.69 -26.07
N PHE A 354 24.38 10.19 -25.61
CA PHE A 354 24.87 9.89 -24.26
C PHE A 354 24.04 10.58 -23.18
N GLY A 355 23.61 11.83 -23.42
CA GLY A 355 22.70 12.54 -22.52
C GLY A 355 21.34 11.83 -22.38
N PHE A 356 20.80 11.32 -23.49
CA PHE A 356 19.55 10.55 -23.47
C PHE A 356 19.68 9.24 -22.69
N LEU A 357 20.78 8.50 -22.86
CA LEU A 357 21.05 7.28 -22.09
C LEU A 357 21.11 7.53 -20.57
N VAL A 358 21.73 8.64 -20.13
CA VAL A 358 21.75 9.02 -18.71
C VAL A 358 20.34 9.32 -18.20
N MET A 359 19.52 10.05 -18.95
CA MET A 359 18.14 10.34 -18.54
C MET A 359 17.27 9.08 -18.44
N VAL A 360 17.40 8.16 -19.41
CA VAL A 360 16.66 6.89 -19.41
C VAL A 360 17.08 6.00 -18.23
N THR A 361 18.39 5.85 -18.00
CA THR A 361 18.88 5.03 -16.88
C THR A 361 18.44 5.59 -15.53
N MET A 362 18.48 6.92 -15.33
CA MET A 362 17.98 7.53 -14.09
C MET A 362 16.46 7.39 -13.94
N SER A 363 15.70 7.47 -15.03
CA SER A 363 14.25 7.31 -15.00
C SER A 363 13.84 5.87 -14.66
N ILE A 364 14.53 4.88 -15.24
CA ILE A 364 14.32 3.45 -14.92
C ILE A 364 14.77 3.14 -13.49
N TYR A 365 15.80 3.81 -12.97
CA TYR A 365 16.24 3.63 -11.59
C TYR A 365 15.24 4.21 -10.57
N LEU A 366 14.54 5.28 -10.92
CA LEU A 366 13.59 5.97 -10.03
C LEU A 366 12.15 5.46 -10.12
N GLY A 367 11.75 4.88 -11.26
CA GLY A 367 10.41 4.31 -11.50
C GLY A 367 10.33 2.85 -11.10
#